data_AF-A0AB37XPM1-F1
#
_entry.id   AF-A0AB37XPM1-F1
#
_cell.length_a   1.000
_cell.length_b   1.000
_cell.length_c   1.000
_cell.angle_alpha   90.00
_cell.angle_beta   90.00
_cell.angle_gamma   90.00
#
_symmetry.space_group_name_H-M   'P 1'
#
loop_
_entity.id
_entity.type
_entity.pdbx_description
1 polymer ?
#
loop_
_entity_poly.entity_id
_entity_poly.type
_entity_poly.pdbx_seq_one_letter_code
_entity_poly.pdbx_strand_id
1 'polypeptide(L)'
;SKDAAAACAAVQKIAEAEGLQVLGWRSVPTDDSSLGALSRDDMPTFRQVFLAGASGMALERRCYVVRKRAEHELGTKGPGQDGPGRETVYFPSLSGQTLVYKGMLTTPQLKAFYLDLQDERLTSALGIVHSRFSTNTFPSWPLAHPFRRIAHNGEINTATGNENWMRA
;
A
#
# COMPACT_ATOMS: atom_id res chain seq x y z
N SER A 1 -14.88 0.06 8.70
CA SER A 1 -16.17 0.03 7.99
C SER A 1 -16.57 -1.40 7.64
N LYS A 2 -17.82 -1.63 7.21
CA LYS A 2 -18.26 -2.92 6.65
C LYS A 2 -17.47 -3.30 5.40
N ASP A 3 -17.15 -2.33 4.55
CA ASP A 3 -16.36 -2.54 3.33
C ASP A 3 -14.95 -3.03 3.62
N ALA A 4 -14.29 -2.44 4.63
CA ALA A 4 -12.96 -2.90 5.04
C ALA A 4 -12.99 -4.35 5.56
N ALA A 5 -14.05 -4.77 6.26
CA ALA A 5 -14.19 -6.15 6.72
C ALA A 5 -14.41 -7.12 5.55
N ALA A 6 -15.24 -6.74 4.57
CA ALA A 6 -15.44 -7.53 3.35
C ALA A 6 -14.14 -7.66 2.53
N ALA A 7 -13.37 -6.57 2.41
CA ALA A 7 -12.07 -6.56 1.76
C ALA A 7 -11.06 -7.48 2.48
N CYS A 8 -10.99 -7.43 3.81
CA CYS A 8 -10.14 -8.32 4.61
C CYS A 8 -10.50 -9.80 4.39
N ALA A 9 -11.80 -10.13 4.39
CA ALA A 9 -12.26 -11.49 4.15
C ALA A 9 -11.92 -11.98 2.73
N ALA A 10 -12.01 -11.11 1.72
CA ALA A 10 -11.65 -11.46 0.35
C ALA A 10 -10.14 -11.68 0.19
N VAL A 11 -9.30 -10.83 0.78
CA VAL A 11 -7.84 -11.04 0.84
C VAL A 11 -7.51 -12.34 1.56
N GLN A 12 -8.19 -12.65 2.66
CA GLN A 12 -7.95 -13.88 3.41
C GLN A 12 -8.18 -15.12 2.55
N LYS A 13 -9.27 -15.17 1.78
CA LYS A 13 -9.53 -16.28 0.84
C LYS A 13 -8.41 -16.43 -0.19
N ILE A 14 -7.88 -15.31 -0.71
CA ILE A 14 -6.75 -15.32 -1.65
C ILE A 14 -5.50 -15.86 -0.95
N ALA A 15 -5.17 -15.37 0.24
CA ALA A 15 -3.99 -15.82 0.99
C ALA A 15 -4.03 -17.32 1.31
N GLU A 16 -5.19 -17.82 1.76
CA GLU A 16 -5.41 -19.24 2.04
C GLU A 16 -5.31 -20.11 0.78
N ALA A 17 -5.84 -19.64 -0.36
CA ALA A 17 -5.70 -20.31 -1.64
C ALA A 17 -4.24 -20.37 -2.13
N GLU A 18 -3.40 -19.39 -1.77
CA GLU A 18 -1.95 -19.39 -2.01
C GLU A 18 -1.15 -20.17 -0.95
N GLY A 19 -1.84 -20.90 -0.06
CA GLY A 19 -1.22 -21.75 0.95
C GLY A 19 -0.59 -20.98 2.12
N LEU A 20 -1.03 -19.75 2.38
CA LEU A 20 -0.66 -18.99 3.58
C LEU A 20 -1.77 -19.03 4.62
N GLN A 21 -1.40 -18.95 5.89
CA GLN A 21 -2.33 -18.82 7.00
C GLN A 21 -2.47 -17.35 7.38
N VAL A 22 -3.69 -16.84 7.51
CA VAL A 22 -3.94 -15.53 8.12
C VAL A 22 -4.00 -15.67 9.64
N LEU A 23 -3.04 -15.08 10.34
CA LEU A 23 -3.00 -15.06 11.81
C LEU A 23 -3.98 -14.04 12.39
N GLY A 24 -4.22 -12.95 11.67
CA GLY A 24 -5.14 -11.91 12.09
C GLY A 24 -4.93 -10.60 11.34
N TRP A 25 -5.84 -9.67 11.63
CA TRP A 25 -5.84 -8.32 11.09
C TRP A 25 -5.71 -7.30 12.21
N ARG A 26 -4.87 -6.29 12.00
CA ARG A 26 -4.66 -5.17 12.91
C ARG A 26 -5.14 -3.87 12.26
N SER A 27 -5.93 -3.10 12.98
CA SER A 27 -6.15 -1.69 12.64
C SER A 27 -4.83 -0.93 12.83
N VAL A 28 -4.38 -0.21 11.81
CA VAL A 28 -3.21 0.66 11.98
C VAL A 28 -3.65 1.88 12.80
N PRO A 29 -2.99 2.20 13.93
CA PRO A 29 -3.32 3.37 14.71
C PRO A 29 -2.88 4.63 13.96
N THR A 30 -3.83 5.51 13.68
CA THR A 30 -3.60 6.76 12.96
C THR A 30 -4.19 7.96 13.70
N ASP A 31 -3.55 9.12 13.64
CA ASP A 31 -4.10 10.41 14.04
C ASP A 31 -4.29 11.29 12.79
N ASP A 32 -5.54 11.41 12.35
CA ASP A 32 -5.90 12.15 11.15
C ASP A 32 -6.21 13.64 11.43
N SER A 33 -6.08 14.12 12.67
CA SER A 33 -6.49 15.49 13.08
C SER A 33 -5.82 16.60 12.27
N SER A 34 -4.58 16.36 11.83
CA SER A 34 -3.80 17.33 11.03
C SER A 34 -4.09 17.30 9.52
N LEU A 35 -4.89 16.35 9.02
CA LEU A 35 -5.18 16.22 7.59
C LEU A 35 -6.09 17.34 7.09
N GLY A 36 -5.74 17.90 5.93
CA GLY A 36 -6.65 18.74 5.15
C GLY A 36 -7.83 17.93 4.60
N ALA A 37 -8.94 18.61 4.31
CA ALA A 37 -10.20 17.97 3.92
C ALA A 37 -10.05 16.97 2.76
N LEU A 38 -9.40 17.37 1.66
CA LEU A 38 -9.21 16.51 0.48
C LEU A 38 -8.47 15.21 0.80
N SER A 39 -7.43 15.25 1.64
CA SER A 39 -6.68 14.06 2.04
C SER A 39 -7.50 13.17 2.96
N ARG A 40 -8.30 13.76 3.85
CA ARG A 40 -9.19 13.04 4.77
C ARG A 40 -10.34 12.36 4.03
N ASP A 41 -10.96 13.04 3.07
CA ASP A 41 -12.10 12.53 2.31
C ASP A 41 -11.70 11.33 1.44
N ASP A 42 -10.47 11.31 0.92
CA ASP A 42 -9.92 10.20 0.14
C ASP A 42 -9.14 9.18 1.00
N MET A 43 -9.17 9.33 2.33
CA MET A 43 -8.39 8.49 3.24
C MET A 43 -8.90 7.03 3.24
N PRO A 44 -8.05 6.03 2.96
CA PRO A 44 -8.46 4.64 3.01
C PRO A 44 -8.56 4.15 4.47
N THR A 45 -9.24 3.01 4.66
CA THR A 45 -9.13 2.29 5.93
C THR A 45 -7.82 1.50 5.96
N PHE A 46 -6.93 1.80 6.91
CA PHE A 46 -5.65 1.10 7.06
C PHE A 46 -5.79 -0.20 7.87
N ARG A 47 -5.36 -1.31 7.26
CA ARG A 47 -5.32 -2.64 7.88
C ARG A 47 -3.98 -3.30 7.61
N GLN A 48 -3.44 -3.98 8.63
CA GLN A 48 -2.28 -4.85 8.51
C GLN A 48 -2.74 -6.31 8.62
N VAL A 49 -2.26 -7.17 7.73
CA VAL A 49 -2.49 -8.62 7.80
C VAL A 49 -1.21 -9.30 8.26
N PHE A 50 -1.34 -10.26 9.17
CA PHE A 50 -0.23 -11.11 9.59
C PHE A 50 -0.38 -12.48 8.95
N LEU A 51 0.65 -12.91 8.23
CA LEU A 51 0.65 -14.14 7.44
C LEU A 51 1.69 -15.13 8.00
N ALA A 52 1.35 -16.41 7.95
CA ALA A 52 2.22 -17.53 8.30
C ALA A 52 2.14 -18.65 7.23
N GLY A 53 2.87 -19.74 7.43
CA GLY A 53 2.88 -20.90 6.52
C GLY A 53 3.98 -20.90 5.46
N ALA A 54 4.84 -19.86 5.45
CA ALA A 54 6.07 -19.81 4.66
C ALA A 54 7.08 -18.86 5.32
N SER A 55 8.35 -18.94 4.91
CA SER A 55 9.42 -18.04 5.35
C SER A 55 10.38 -17.70 4.22
N GLY A 56 11.24 -16.70 4.44
CA GLY A 56 12.26 -16.28 3.49
C GLY A 56 11.68 -16.00 2.10
N MET A 57 12.38 -16.44 1.05
CA MET A 57 11.95 -16.19 -0.33
C MET A 57 10.65 -16.89 -0.72
N ALA A 58 10.29 -18.01 -0.07
CA ALA A 58 9.02 -18.67 -0.32
C ALA A 58 7.84 -17.79 0.14
N LEU A 59 7.98 -17.13 1.29
CA LEU A 59 7.00 -16.15 1.77
C LEU A 59 6.91 -14.96 0.82
N GLU A 60 8.05 -14.36 0.43
CA GLU A 60 8.07 -13.21 -0.49
C GLU A 60 7.38 -13.51 -1.82
N ARG A 61 7.60 -14.70 -2.39
CA ARG A 61 6.94 -15.14 -3.63
C ARG A 61 5.43 -15.28 -3.45
N ARG A 62 4.97 -15.92 -2.37
CA ARG A 62 3.52 -16.06 -2.10
C ARG A 62 2.86 -14.70 -1.85
N CYS A 63 3.49 -13.83 -1.06
CA CYS A 63 3.02 -12.46 -0.84
C CYS A 63 2.91 -11.65 -2.14
N TYR A 64 3.86 -11.83 -3.08
CA TYR A 64 3.76 -11.23 -4.40
C TYR A 64 2.50 -11.71 -5.16
N VAL A 65 2.25 -13.02 -5.18
CA VAL A 65 1.08 -13.60 -5.86
C VAL A 65 -0.22 -13.14 -5.21
N VAL A 66 -0.32 -13.21 -3.87
CA VAL A 66 -1.48 -12.70 -3.12
C VAL A 66 -1.78 -11.25 -3.47
N ARG A 67 -0.75 -10.40 -3.55
CA ARG A 67 -0.91 -9.00 -3.93
C ARG A 67 -1.41 -8.84 -5.37
N LYS A 68 -0.86 -9.59 -6.33
CA LYS A 68 -1.31 -9.55 -7.74
C LYS A 68 -2.75 -10.06 -7.91
N ARG A 69 -3.11 -11.12 -7.18
CA ARG A 69 -4.48 -11.64 -7.16
C ARG A 69 -5.45 -10.66 -6.53
N ALA A 70 -5.09 -10.05 -5.39
CA ALA A 70 -5.93 -9.03 -4.76
C ALA A 70 -6.19 -7.84 -5.70
N GLU A 71 -5.14 -7.38 -6.41
CA GLU A 71 -5.24 -6.31 -7.41
C GLU A 71 -6.18 -6.68 -8.57
N HIS A 72 -6.10 -7.90 -9.10
CA HIS A 72 -6.91 -8.32 -10.26
C HIS A 72 -8.33 -8.76 -9.88
N GLU A 73 -8.52 -9.45 -8.76
CA GLU A 73 -9.79 -10.10 -8.39
C GLU A 73 -10.73 -9.20 -7.59
N LEU A 74 -10.19 -8.22 -6.83
CA LEU A 74 -11.00 -7.38 -5.95
C LEU A 74 -11.46 -6.05 -6.60
N GLY A 75 -11.09 -5.83 -7.87
CA GLY A 75 -11.59 -4.74 -8.72
C GLY A 75 -11.11 -3.34 -8.33
N THR A 76 -11.52 -2.34 -9.13
CA THR A 76 -10.94 -0.98 -9.12
C THR A 76 -11.97 0.18 -9.06
N LYS A 77 -12.97 0.11 -8.18
CA LYS A 77 -13.99 1.18 -8.09
C LYS A 77 -13.40 2.45 -7.44
N GLY A 78 -13.21 3.53 -8.20
CA GLY A 78 -12.68 4.84 -7.72
C GLY A 78 -12.36 5.81 -8.87
N PRO A 79 -11.87 7.04 -8.66
CA PRO A 79 -11.52 8.00 -9.73
C PRO A 79 -10.19 7.66 -10.46
N GLY A 80 -10.09 7.93 -11.78
CA GLY A 80 -8.87 7.76 -12.61
C GLY A 80 -8.80 6.51 -13.52
N GLN A 81 -9.80 6.27 -14.38
CA GLN A 81 -9.94 5.04 -15.19
C GLN A 81 -8.59 4.60 -15.82
N ASP A 82 -8.06 3.46 -15.32
CA ASP A 82 -6.83 2.76 -15.75
C ASP A 82 -5.48 3.06 -15.06
N GLY A 83 -5.44 3.71 -13.87
CA GLY A 83 -4.19 3.97 -13.12
C GLY A 83 -3.97 3.19 -11.80
N PRO A 84 -2.71 3.09 -11.29
CA PRO A 84 -2.41 2.57 -9.96
C PRO A 84 -3.10 3.38 -8.85
N GLY A 85 -3.66 2.71 -7.84
CA GLY A 85 -4.30 3.39 -6.70
C GLY A 85 -5.81 3.49 -6.73
N ARG A 86 -6.44 2.59 -7.48
CA ARG A 86 -7.89 2.52 -7.70
C ARG A 86 -8.48 1.23 -7.20
N GLU A 87 -7.63 0.34 -6.70
CA GLU A 87 -7.98 -0.96 -6.21
C GLU A 87 -8.82 -0.84 -4.95
N THR A 88 -9.85 -1.67 -4.82
CA THR A 88 -10.59 -1.84 -3.56
C THR A 88 -9.63 -2.18 -2.40
N VAL A 89 -8.51 -2.83 -2.73
CA VAL A 89 -7.41 -3.15 -1.82
C VAL A 89 -6.07 -2.79 -2.44
N TYR A 90 -5.32 -1.91 -1.80
CA TYR A 90 -3.96 -1.58 -2.21
C TYR A 90 -2.95 -1.96 -1.12
N PHE A 91 -1.97 -2.80 -1.49
CA PHE A 91 -0.83 -3.11 -0.64
C PHE A 91 0.37 -2.21 -0.97
N PRO A 92 0.72 -1.21 -0.11
CA PRO A 92 1.96 -0.45 -0.27
C PRO A 92 3.19 -1.36 -0.10
N SER A 93 3.05 -2.38 0.76
CA SER A 93 3.95 -3.52 0.92
C SER A 93 3.15 -4.75 1.35
N LEU A 94 3.61 -5.94 0.99
CA LEU A 94 3.21 -7.21 1.59
C LEU A 94 4.44 -8.10 1.50
N SER A 95 5.19 -8.18 2.59
CA SER A 95 6.54 -8.75 2.66
C SER A 95 6.86 -9.05 4.13
N GLY A 96 7.70 -10.06 4.39
CA GLY A 96 8.27 -10.33 5.71
C GLY A 96 9.50 -9.47 6.02
N GLN A 97 9.99 -8.68 5.07
CA GLN A 97 11.23 -7.91 5.20
C GLN A 97 11.04 -6.40 4.98
N THR A 98 9.95 -6.00 4.32
CA THR A 98 9.71 -4.58 3.97
C THR A 98 8.33 -4.13 4.44
N LEU A 99 8.30 -3.02 5.16
CA LEU A 99 7.07 -2.33 5.58
C LEU A 99 7.09 -0.90 5.04
N VAL A 100 5.99 -0.47 4.43
CA VAL A 100 5.84 0.89 3.88
C VAL A 100 4.70 1.63 4.57
N TYR A 101 5.04 2.71 5.26
CA TYR A 101 4.10 3.77 5.66
C TYR A 101 4.20 4.92 4.67
N LYS A 102 3.07 5.28 4.05
CA LYS A 102 3.01 6.35 3.05
C LYS A 102 1.60 6.90 2.98
N GLY A 103 1.46 8.12 2.50
CA GLY A 103 0.15 8.70 2.30
C GLY A 103 0.19 10.11 1.76
N MET A 104 -0.97 10.74 1.74
CA MET A 104 -1.13 12.14 1.37
C MET A 104 -0.82 13.05 2.55
N LEU A 105 0.45 13.09 2.90
CA LEU A 105 0.97 13.72 4.09
C LEU A 105 2.11 14.64 3.68
N THR A 106 2.22 15.80 4.32
CA THR A 106 3.48 16.55 4.32
C THR A 106 4.52 15.78 5.13
N THR A 107 5.81 16.04 4.87
CA THR A 107 6.90 15.34 5.55
C THR A 107 6.78 15.37 7.09
N PRO A 108 6.47 16.50 7.76
CA PRO A 108 6.32 16.52 9.21
C PRO A 108 5.11 15.75 9.73
N GLN A 109 4.05 15.62 8.93
CA GLN A 109 2.82 14.92 9.33
C GLN A 109 3.00 13.39 9.38
N LEU A 110 3.96 12.81 8.65
CA LEU A 110 4.10 11.35 8.53
C LEU A 110 4.20 10.65 9.90
N LYS A 111 5.09 11.14 10.75
CA LYS A 111 5.33 10.58 12.09
C LYS A 111 4.16 10.83 13.05
N ALA A 112 3.51 11.98 12.94
CA ALA A 112 2.34 12.31 13.75
C ALA A 112 1.12 11.47 13.35
N PHE A 113 0.93 11.26 12.05
CA PHE A 113 -0.19 10.51 11.49
C PHE A 113 -0.12 9.03 11.79
N TYR A 114 0.99 8.35 11.50
CA TYR A 114 1.15 6.91 11.80
C TYR A 114 1.79 6.74 13.18
N LEU A 115 0.95 6.43 14.18
CA LEU A 115 1.40 6.37 15.58
C LEU A 115 2.47 5.29 15.82
N ASP A 116 2.48 4.23 15.00
CA ASP A 116 3.52 3.19 15.03
C ASP A 116 4.93 3.74 14.78
N LEU A 117 5.08 4.85 14.05
CA LEU A 117 6.37 5.50 13.79
C LEU A 117 6.95 6.22 15.02
N GLN A 118 6.18 6.30 16.11
CA GLN A 118 6.60 6.88 17.39
C GLN A 118 7.02 5.79 18.39
N ASP A 119 6.78 4.52 18.07
CA ASP A 119 7.08 3.39 18.93
C ASP A 119 8.56 2.98 18.82
N GLU A 120 9.26 2.89 19.95
CA GLU A 120 10.69 2.54 20.01
C GLU A 120 10.98 1.12 19.49
N ARG A 121 9.98 0.23 19.46
CA ARG A 121 10.12 -1.13 18.92
C ARG A 121 10.19 -1.15 17.40
N LEU A 122 9.79 -0.07 16.71
CA LEU A 122 9.91 0.03 15.27
C LEU A 122 11.35 0.38 14.89
N THR A 123 12.18 -0.65 14.84
CA THR A 123 13.59 -0.54 14.43
C THR A 123 13.79 -1.08 13.01
N SER A 124 14.71 -0.49 12.26
CA SER A 124 15.12 -1.01 10.95
C SER A 124 16.61 -0.77 10.73
N ALA A 125 17.26 -1.69 10.02
CA ALA A 125 18.63 -1.51 9.53
C ALA A 125 18.72 -0.50 8.38
N LEU A 126 17.63 -0.28 7.64
CA LEU A 126 17.55 0.62 6.50
C LEU A 126 16.20 1.36 6.47
N GLY A 127 16.24 2.67 6.21
CA GLY A 127 15.07 3.49 5.95
C GLY A 127 15.16 4.19 4.60
N ILE A 128 14.08 4.15 3.82
CA ILE A 128 13.95 4.93 2.58
C ILE A 128 12.80 5.91 2.77
N VAL A 129 13.07 7.19 2.56
CA VAL A 129 12.07 8.26 2.64
C VAL A 129 11.93 8.95 1.29
N HIS A 130 10.72 9.40 0.97
CA HIS A 130 10.45 10.12 -0.26
C HIS A 130 9.36 11.17 -0.03
N SER A 131 9.59 12.39 -0.50
CA SER A 131 8.57 13.43 -0.61
C SER A 131 8.35 13.73 -2.08
N ARG A 132 7.08 13.76 -2.50
CA ARG A 132 6.69 13.99 -3.89
C ARG A 132 6.02 15.35 -3.99
N PHE A 133 6.46 16.16 -4.96
CA PHE A 133 5.68 17.29 -5.46
C PHE A 133 4.85 16.80 -6.65
N SER A 134 3.52 16.91 -6.59
CA SER A 134 2.65 16.50 -7.70
C SER A 134 2.09 17.73 -8.39
N THR A 135 2.11 17.72 -9.72
CA THR A 135 1.39 18.67 -10.56
C THR A 135 -0.10 18.32 -10.71
N ASN A 136 -0.55 17.19 -10.14
CA ASN A 136 -1.96 16.79 -10.12
C ASN A 136 -2.65 17.35 -8.87
N THR A 137 -3.84 17.91 -9.06
CA THR A 137 -4.68 18.45 -7.98
C THR A 137 -5.58 17.42 -7.33
N PHE A 138 -5.76 16.24 -7.94
CA PHE A 138 -6.58 15.17 -7.37
C PHE A 138 -5.76 14.29 -6.41
N PRO A 139 -6.25 14.11 -5.18
CA PRO A 139 -5.61 13.24 -4.20
C PRO A 139 -5.57 11.78 -4.67
N SER A 140 -4.49 11.08 -4.35
CA SER A 140 -4.39 9.62 -4.48
C SER A 140 -3.35 9.08 -3.50
N TRP A 141 -3.85 8.49 -2.40
CA TRP A 141 -3.02 7.86 -1.38
C TRP A 141 -2.05 6.80 -1.93
N PRO A 142 -2.45 5.92 -2.87
CA PRO A 142 -1.55 4.87 -3.35
C PRO A 142 -0.42 5.36 -4.25
N LEU A 143 -0.55 6.54 -4.87
CA LEU A 143 0.49 7.17 -5.69
C LEU A 143 1.59 7.85 -4.86
N ALA A 144 1.44 7.94 -3.53
CA ALA A 144 2.54 8.29 -2.65
C ALA A 144 3.67 7.26 -2.77
N HIS A 145 4.91 7.72 -2.66
CA HIS A 145 6.11 6.88 -2.58
C HIS A 145 6.50 6.65 -1.11
N PRO A 146 7.36 5.66 -0.80
CA PRO A 146 8.00 4.73 -1.72
C PRO A 146 7.03 3.69 -2.31
N PHE A 147 7.35 3.19 -3.50
CA PHE A 147 6.80 1.94 -3.98
C PHE A 147 7.56 0.77 -3.37
N ARG A 148 7.07 -0.45 -3.61
CA ARG A 148 7.50 -1.69 -2.95
C ARG A 148 9.01 -1.98 -3.00
N ARG A 149 9.70 -1.44 -4.01
CA ARG A 149 11.15 -1.60 -4.21
C ARG A 149 11.86 -0.33 -4.69
N ILE A 150 11.15 0.79 -4.87
CA ILE A 150 11.71 1.98 -5.51
C ILE A 150 11.10 3.26 -4.95
N ALA A 151 11.96 4.25 -4.71
CA ALA A 151 11.61 5.66 -4.62
C ALA A 151 12.24 6.36 -5.83
N HIS A 152 11.50 7.24 -6.51
CA HIS A 152 11.94 7.84 -7.76
C HIS A 152 11.69 9.34 -7.73
N ASN A 153 12.77 10.10 -7.89
CA ASN A 153 12.72 11.54 -8.05
C ASN A 153 13.02 11.89 -9.51
N GLY A 154 12.00 12.35 -10.23
CA GLY A 154 12.06 12.67 -11.66
C GLY A 154 10.81 12.22 -12.39
N GLU A 155 10.87 12.27 -13.72
CA GLU A 155 9.78 11.86 -14.62
C GLU A 155 10.32 10.87 -15.67
N ILE A 156 9.54 9.83 -15.94
CA ILE A 156 9.86 8.85 -16.99
C ILE A 156 9.18 9.31 -18.28
N ASN A 157 9.91 10.09 -19.09
CA ASN A 157 9.38 10.71 -20.31
C ASN A 157 8.96 9.71 -21.41
N THR A 158 9.35 8.43 -21.28
CA THR A 158 9.05 7.36 -22.24
C THR A 158 8.06 6.33 -21.70
N ALA A 159 7.30 6.66 -20.64
CA ALA A 159 6.42 5.72 -19.93
C ALA A 159 5.48 4.94 -20.87
N THR A 160 4.74 5.62 -21.75
CA THR A 160 3.83 4.98 -22.72
C THR A 160 4.56 4.03 -23.67
N GLY A 161 5.76 4.40 -24.12
CA GLY A 161 6.57 3.54 -24.97
C GLY A 161 6.98 2.25 -24.23
N ASN A 162 7.45 2.38 -22.99
CA ASN A 162 7.82 1.25 -22.15
C ASN A 162 6.63 0.33 -21.86
N GLU A 163 5.45 0.90 -21.58
CA GLU A 163 4.23 0.11 -21.36
C GLU A 163 3.83 -0.71 -22.59
N ASN A 164 3.91 -0.10 -23.78
CA ASN A 164 3.60 -0.81 -25.04
C ASN A 164 4.57 -1.98 -25.28
N TRP A 165 5.86 -1.78 -25.01
CA TRP A 165 6.86 -2.86 -25.10
C TRP A 165 6.63 -4.00 -24.11
N MET A 166 6.03 -3.72 -22.95
CA MET A 166 5.70 -4.76 -21.96
C MET A 166 4.40 -5.52 -22.29
N ARG A 167 3.52 -4.97 -23.14
CA ARG A 167 2.27 -5.60 -23.58
C ARG A 167 2.45 -6.48 -24.82
N ALA A 168 3.39 -6.14 -25.69
CA ALA A 168 3.74 -6.88 -26.90
C ALA A 168 4.46 -8.20 -26.55
#